data_AF-A0A2G4GRP5-F1
#
_entry.id   AF-A0A2G4GRP5-F1
#
_cell.length_a   1.000
_cell.length_b   1.000
_cell.length_c   1.000
_cell.angle_alpha   90.00
_cell.angle_beta   90.00
_cell.angle_gamma   90.00
#
_symmetry.space_group_name_H-M   'P 1'
#
loop_
_entity.id
_entity.type
_entity.pdbx_description
1 polymer ?
#
loop_
_entity_poly.entity_id
_entity_poly.type
_entity_poly.pdbx_seq_one_letter_code
_entity_poly.pdbx_strand_id
1 'polypeptide(L)'
;MTKIQVSRVIRSNLAIAASSLLMCATANAQNDACSAPTPIAGYGTFQFSTVGATTDGNSDAACLFFSVTQVFNDVWFCWTAPATGLIEVALCGGTTLDTKMAAYPGCGCPTLNSTIACNDDSCSLQSKLQFGATAGTTYTIRVGSYAATGFGSGSFTVGAVVPLVDVTNPVNGNRYIGLNVASWAAAEATAQMFGGHLASIADQAEND
;
A
#
# COMPACT_ATOMS: atom_id res chain seq x y z
N MET A 1 -9.41 -79.09 7.20
CA MET A 1 -9.45 -77.71 6.66
C MET A 1 -8.42 -76.93 7.46
N THR A 2 -7.34 -76.35 6.95
CA THR A 2 -7.14 -75.64 5.68
C THR A 2 -5.61 -75.55 5.44
N LYS A 3 -5.13 -75.85 4.22
CA LYS A 3 -3.78 -75.48 3.74
C LYS A 3 -3.82 -74.02 3.30
N ILE A 4 -2.79 -73.20 3.53
CA ILE A 4 -2.45 -72.08 2.63
C ILE A 4 -0.93 -71.81 2.66
N GLN A 5 -0.42 -71.55 1.46
CA GLN A 5 0.96 -71.44 1.01
C GLN A 5 1.59 -70.07 1.28
N VAL A 6 2.93 -70.04 1.35
CA VAL A 6 3.76 -68.82 1.31
C VAL A 6 4.25 -68.62 -0.13
N SER A 7 3.91 -67.48 -0.75
CA SER A 7 4.42 -67.11 -2.07
C SER A 7 5.11 -65.75 -2.01
N ARG A 8 6.37 -65.75 -2.46
CA ARG A 8 7.24 -64.58 -2.64
C ARG A 8 6.73 -63.76 -3.83
N VAL A 9 6.45 -62.48 -3.64
CA VAL A 9 6.14 -61.56 -4.74
C VAL A 9 7.33 -60.62 -4.96
N ILE A 10 8.05 -60.85 -6.05
CA ILE A 10 8.99 -59.89 -6.63
C ILE A 10 8.16 -58.96 -7.53
N ARG A 11 8.18 -57.65 -7.28
CA ARG A 11 7.70 -56.60 -8.21
C ARG A 11 8.74 -55.49 -8.21
N SER A 12 9.73 -55.56 -9.10
CA SER A 12 9.74 -54.92 -10.42
C SER A 12 9.70 -53.40 -10.31
N ASN A 13 10.89 -52.79 -10.39
CA ASN A 13 11.07 -51.35 -10.57
C ASN A 13 10.41 -50.93 -11.89
N LEU A 14 9.22 -50.34 -11.81
CA LEU A 14 8.72 -49.50 -12.89
C LEU A 14 8.91 -48.05 -12.44
N ALA A 15 10.09 -47.51 -12.73
CA ALA A 15 10.30 -46.07 -12.68
C ALA A 15 9.42 -45.46 -13.78
N ILE A 16 8.24 -44.99 -13.40
CA ILE A 16 7.48 -44.07 -14.24
C ILE A 16 8.31 -42.79 -14.24
N ALA A 17 9.07 -42.57 -15.30
CA ALA A 17 9.61 -41.26 -15.60
C ALA A 17 8.40 -40.35 -15.82
N ALA A 18 7.97 -39.67 -14.77
CA ALA A 18 7.11 -38.52 -14.88
C ALA A 18 7.95 -37.49 -15.65
N SER A 19 7.80 -37.48 -16.98
CA SER A 19 8.30 -36.42 -17.82
C SER A 19 7.49 -35.20 -17.43
N SER A 20 7.98 -34.47 -16.44
CA SER A 20 7.45 -33.19 -16.02
C SER A 20 7.48 -32.30 -17.26
N LEU A 21 6.31 -32.10 -17.87
CA LEU A 21 6.09 -30.94 -18.72
C LEU A 21 6.47 -29.75 -17.84
N LEU A 22 7.61 -29.13 -18.15
CA LEU A 22 7.91 -27.79 -17.69
C LEU A 22 6.88 -26.90 -18.38
N MET A 23 5.71 -26.75 -17.76
CA MET A 23 4.86 -25.61 -18.02
C MET A 23 5.74 -24.40 -17.69
N CYS A 24 6.14 -23.70 -18.74
CA CYS A 24 6.72 -22.39 -18.61
C CYS A 24 5.62 -21.48 -18.05
N ALA A 25 5.51 -21.40 -16.72
CA ALA A 25 4.66 -20.44 -16.04
C ALA A 25 5.34 -19.08 -16.14
N THR A 26 5.31 -18.46 -17.32
CA THR A 26 5.74 -17.07 -17.50
C THR A 26 4.56 -16.14 -17.24
N ALA A 27 4.27 -15.93 -15.96
CA ALA A 27 3.66 -14.73 -15.38
C ALA A 27 3.56 -14.99 -13.87
N ASN A 28 4.26 -14.18 -13.08
CA ASN A 28 4.43 -14.36 -11.64
C ASN A 28 3.09 -14.51 -10.90
N ALA A 29 3.12 -15.20 -9.74
CA ALA A 29 2.24 -14.91 -8.61
C ALA A 29 2.55 -13.50 -8.05
N GLN A 30 2.46 -12.50 -8.93
CA GLN A 30 2.53 -11.09 -8.62
C GLN A 30 1.12 -10.69 -8.24
N ASN A 31 1.02 -9.79 -7.29
CA ASN A 31 -0.20 -9.13 -6.89
C ASN A 31 -0.72 -8.16 -7.97
N ASP A 32 -0.71 -8.61 -9.21
CA ASP A 32 -1.07 -7.92 -10.44
C ASP A 32 -2.58 -7.69 -10.51
N ALA A 33 -3.37 -8.71 -10.14
CA ALA A 33 -4.83 -8.57 -10.14
C ALA A 33 -5.34 -7.87 -8.88
N CYS A 34 -6.09 -6.78 -9.03
CA CYS A 34 -6.76 -6.08 -7.94
C CYS A 34 -7.74 -6.96 -7.15
N SER A 35 -8.20 -8.06 -7.76
CA SER A 35 -9.10 -9.04 -7.15
C SER A 35 -8.40 -9.97 -6.16
N ALA A 36 -7.06 -10.05 -6.22
CA ALA A 36 -6.24 -10.89 -5.35
C ALA A 36 -5.03 -10.09 -4.80
N PRO A 37 -5.28 -8.99 -4.05
CA PRO A 37 -4.21 -8.20 -3.47
C PRO A 37 -3.43 -9.02 -2.45
N THR A 38 -2.11 -8.79 -2.34
CA THR A 38 -1.30 -9.47 -1.33
C THR A 38 -1.64 -8.97 0.07
N PRO A 39 -2.02 -9.84 1.02
CA PRO A 39 -2.30 -9.44 2.38
C PRO A 39 -1.00 -9.04 3.10
N ILE A 40 -1.00 -7.85 3.70
CA ILE A 40 0.06 -7.34 4.58
C ILE A 40 -0.58 -6.72 5.83
N ALA A 41 0.20 -6.54 6.89
CA ALA A 41 -0.32 -5.99 8.14
C ALA A 41 0.75 -5.26 8.93
N GLY A 42 0.32 -4.31 9.75
CA GLY A 42 1.20 -3.61 10.67
C GLY A 42 2.13 -2.61 9.98
N TYR A 43 3.05 -2.05 10.77
CA TYR A 43 4.10 -1.18 10.25
C TYR A 43 5.30 -2.01 9.78
N GLY A 44 6.04 -1.46 8.81
CA GLY A 44 7.26 -2.11 8.32
C GLY A 44 7.61 -1.74 6.89
N THR A 45 8.53 -2.51 6.34
CA THR A 45 8.98 -2.41 4.95
C THR A 45 8.46 -3.61 4.17
N PHE A 46 7.83 -3.35 3.04
CA PHE A 46 7.23 -4.36 2.17
C PHE A 46 7.85 -4.28 0.79
N GLN A 47 8.09 -5.43 0.17
CA GLN A 47 8.66 -5.51 -1.16
C GLN A 47 7.55 -5.45 -2.22
N PHE A 48 7.85 -4.87 -3.37
CA PHE A 48 6.97 -4.86 -4.53
C PHE A 48 7.77 -5.04 -5.83
N SER A 49 7.07 -5.46 -6.87
CA SER A 49 7.58 -5.48 -8.24
C SER A 49 6.44 -5.23 -9.20
N THR A 50 6.61 -4.32 -10.15
CA THR A 50 5.67 -4.05 -11.25
C THR A 50 6.11 -4.67 -12.57
N VAL A 51 7.25 -5.40 -12.56
CA VAL A 51 7.79 -6.06 -13.75
C VAL A 51 6.81 -7.11 -14.26
N GLY A 52 6.22 -6.87 -15.43
CA GLY A 52 5.22 -7.78 -16.02
C GLY A 52 3.81 -7.64 -15.42
N ALA A 53 3.57 -6.62 -14.58
CA ALA A 53 2.21 -6.25 -14.19
C ALA A 53 1.45 -5.68 -15.40
N THR A 54 0.16 -5.96 -15.42
CA THR A 54 -0.82 -5.27 -16.24
C THR A 54 -1.31 -4.00 -15.52
N THR A 55 -2.25 -3.27 -16.13
CA THR A 55 -2.93 -2.15 -15.46
C THR A 55 -4.39 -2.49 -15.38
N ASP A 56 -4.84 -2.99 -14.24
CA ASP A 56 -6.22 -3.44 -14.05
C ASP A 56 -7.04 -2.51 -13.14
N GLY A 57 -6.39 -1.55 -12.49
CA GLY A 57 -7.05 -0.52 -11.71
C GLY A 57 -7.64 0.59 -12.57
N ASN A 58 -8.81 1.05 -12.18
CA ASN A 58 -9.46 2.20 -12.79
C ASN A 58 -8.57 3.46 -12.64
N SER A 59 -8.58 4.32 -13.66
CA SER A 59 -8.07 5.66 -13.51
C SER A 59 -8.99 6.49 -12.59
N ASP A 60 -8.41 7.44 -11.87
CA ASP A 60 -9.15 8.26 -10.91
C ASP A 60 -8.77 9.73 -11.05
N ALA A 61 -9.77 10.62 -11.08
CA ALA A 61 -9.55 12.07 -11.16
C ALA A 61 -8.83 12.63 -9.93
N ALA A 62 -9.00 12.00 -8.75
CA ALA A 62 -8.24 12.33 -7.55
C ALA A 62 -6.74 12.03 -7.68
N CYS A 63 -6.36 11.29 -8.71
CA CYS A 63 -4.99 10.88 -9.01
C CYS A 63 -4.44 11.62 -10.25
N LEU A 64 -4.98 12.81 -10.57
CA LEU A 64 -4.54 13.66 -11.68
C LEU A 64 -3.24 14.38 -11.35
N PHE A 65 -2.12 13.81 -11.81
CA PHE A 65 -0.80 14.41 -11.71
C PHE A 65 -0.21 14.53 -13.11
N PHE A 66 0.28 15.73 -13.45
CA PHE A 66 0.88 16.03 -14.76
C PHE A 66 0.01 15.59 -15.96
N SER A 67 -1.32 15.79 -15.84
CA SER A 67 -2.33 15.38 -16.84
C SER A 67 -2.54 13.88 -17.01
N VAL A 68 -2.06 13.06 -16.06
CA VAL A 68 -2.22 11.60 -16.05
C VAL A 68 -2.99 11.18 -14.80
N THR A 69 -4.16 10.56 -14.99
CA THR A 69 -5.03 10.04 -13.91
C THR A 69 -4.83 8.56 -13.59
N GLN A 70 -4.03 7.86 -14.40
CA GLN A 70 -3.80 6.42 -14.25
C GLN A 70 -2.53 6.14 -13.45
N VAL A 71 -2.56 5.03 -12.70
CA VAL A 71 -1.39 4.36 -12.12
C VAL A 71 -1.13 3.14 -12.99
N PHE A 72 -0.03 3.13 -13.75
CA PHE A 72 0.25 2.05 -14.69
C PHE A 72 1.01 0.89 -14.02
N ASN A 73 1.02 -0.27 -14.67
CA ASN A 73 1.74 -1.48 -14.27
C ASN A 73 1.59 -1.73 -12.76
N ASP A 74 0.35 -1.90 -12.32
CA ASP A 74 0.00 -1.81 -10.92
C ASP A 74 0.10 -3.15 -10.19
N VAL A 75 0.35 -3.03 -8.90
CA VAL A 75 0.30 -4.13 -7.97
C VAL A 75 -0.41 -3.73 -6.69
N TRP A 76 -1.06 -4.71 -6.07
CA TRP A 76 -2.08 -4.47 -5.07
C TRP A 76 -1.76 -5.13 -3.75
N PHE A 77 -1.86 -4.37 -2.66
CA PHE A 77 -1.67 -4.86 -1.31
C PHE A 77 -2.91 -4.59 -0.49
N CYS A 78 -3.32 -5.55 0.31
CA CYS A 78 -4.41 -5.40 1.26
C CYS A 78 -3.79 -5.27 2.65
N TRP A 79 -3.74 -4.04 3.15
CA TRP A 79 -3.06 -3.69 4.38
C TRP A 79 -4.02 -3.57 5.55
N THR A 80 -3.74 -4.31 6.63
CA THR A 80 -4.50 -4.22 7.89
C THR A 80 -3.82 -3.24 8.86
N ALA A 81 -4.56 -2.21 9.26
CA ALA A 81 -4.05 -1.17 10.15
C ALA A 81 -3.85 -1.69 11.59
N PRO A 82 -2.65 -1.52 12.19
CA PRO A 82 -2.40 -1.98 13.56
C PRO A 82 -2.97 -1.03 14.62
N ALA A 83 -3.23 0.24 14.27
CA ALA A 83 -3.72 1.27 15.18
C ALA A 83 -4.54 2.31 14.40
N THR A 84 -5.39 3.03 15.13
CA THR A 84 -6.12 4.19 14.60
C THR A 84 -5.19 5.40 14.61
N GLY A 85 -5.11 6.13 13.50
CA GLY A 85 -4.30 7.33 13.40
C GLY A 85 -3.92 7.68 11.96
N LEU A 86 -3.05 8.68 11.83
CA LEU A 86 -2.50 9.08 10.54
C LEU A 86 -1.37 8.13 10.13
N ILE A 87 -1.51 7.54 8.94
CA ILE A 87 -0.57 6.57 8.39
C ILE A 87 0.16 7.20 7.21
N GLU A 88 1.46 6.94 7.12
CA GLU A 88 2.28 7.24 5.96
C GLU A 88 2.63 5.95 5.23
N VAL A 89 2.52 5.98 3.90
CA VAL A 89 3.02 4.95 3.00
C VAL A 89 4.01 5.59 2.03
N ALA A 90 5.26 5.15 2.00
CA ALA A 90 6.31 5.83 1.25
C ALA A 90 7.17 4.88 0.40
N LEU A 91 7.38 5.23 -0.87
CA LEU A 91 8.35 4.60 -1.78
C LEU A 91 9.72 5.31 -1.77
N CYS A 92 9.83 6.42 -1.03
CA CYS A 92 11.03 7.25 -0.96
C CYS A 92 12.28 6.46 -0.57
N GLY A 93 13.28 6.44 -1.44
CA GLY A 93 14.53 5.70 -1.23
C GLY A 93 14.40 4.18 -1.33
N GLY A 94 13.19 3.66 -1.59
CA GLY A 94 12.90 2.24 -1.72
C GLY A 94 12.92 1.71 -3.15
N THR A 95 12.95 2.60 -4.15
CA THR A 95 13.03 2.26 -5.57
C THR A 95 13.60 3.43 -6.39
N THR A 96 14.04 3.16 -7.61
CA THR A 96 14.39 4.17 -8.62
C THR A 96 13.31 4.35 -9.68
N LEU A 97 12.21 3.60 -9.58
CA LEU A 97 11.04 3.75 -10.46
C LEU A 97 10.44 5.15 -10.29
N ASP A 98 9.95 5.70 -11.39
CA ASP A 98 9.01 6.82 -11.41
C ASP A 98 7.61 6.28 -11.09
N THR A 99 7.21 6.43 -9.83
CA THR A 99 6.08 5.71 -9.25
C THR A 99 4.85 6.57 -9.18
N LYS A 100 3.68 5.93 -9.23
CA LYS A 100 2.43 6.51 -8.75
C LYS A 100 1.77 5.55 -7.77
N MET A 101 1.22 6.07 -6.68
CA MET A 101 0.60 5.27 -5.62
C MET A 101 -0.79 5.81 -5.27
N ALA A 102 -1.72 4.92 -4.95
CA ALA A 102 -3.03 5.27 -4.42
C ALA A 102 -3.46 4.35 -3.27
N ALA A 103 -4.30 4.85 -2.37
CA ALA A 103 -4.90 4.11 -1.26
C ALA A 103 -6.43 4.18 -1.31
N TYR A 104 -7.09 3.08 -0.97
CA TYR A 104 -8.55 2.89 -1.05
C TYR A 104 -9.08 2.19 0.20
N PRO A 105 -10.37 2.35 0.56
CA PRO A 105 -10.96 1.62 1.66
C PRO A 105 -11.15 0.14 1.30
N GLY A 106 -11.13 -0.74 2.31
CA GLY A 106 -11.44 -2.16 2.12
C GLY A 106 -10.26 -2.96 1.57
N CYS A 107 -10.58 -4.08 0.94
CA CYS A 107 -9.62 -5.04 0.42
C CYS A 107 -10.13 -5.57 -0.91
N GLY A 108 -9.33 -5.43 -1.97
CA GLY A 108 -9.69 -5.84 -3.33
C GLY A 108 -9.81 -4.65 -4.29
N CYS A 109 -10.42 -4.90 -5.45
CA CYS A 109 -10.60 -3.91 -6.50
C CYS A 109 -11.38 -2.70 -5.99
N PRO A 110 -10.82 -1.48 -6.09
CA PRO A 110 -11.50 -0.29 -5.62
C PRO A 110 -12.76 0.02 -6.42
N THR A 111 -13.77 0.56 -5.76
CA THR A 111 -14.90 1.19 -6.44
C THR A 111 -14.44 2.50 -7.08
N LEU A 112 -15.07 2.89 -8.19
CA LEU A 112 -14.74 4.16 -8.86
C LEU A 112 -14.88 5.35 -7.89
N ASN A 113 -13.93 6.28 -7.92
CA ASN A 113 -13.87 7.48 -7.08
C ASN A 113 -13.80 7.22 -5.56
N SER A 114 -13.27 6.05 -5.15
CA SER A 114 -13.04 5.73 -3.73
C SER A 114 -11.62 6.00 -3.25
N THR A 115 -10.79 6.65 -4.07
CA THR A 115 -9.42 7.01 -3.69
C THR A 115 -9.42 7.87 -2.44
N ILE A 116 -8.75 7.41 -1.39
CA ILE A 116 -8.55 8.13 -0.13
C ILE A 116 -7.36 9.09 -0.27
N ALA A 117 -6.28 8.62 -0.90
CA ALA A 117 -5.08 9.39 -1.17
C ALA A 117 -4.43 8.88 -2.46
N CYS A 118 -3.88 9.78 -3.28
CA CYS A 118 -3.00 9.44 -4.38
C CYS A 118 -1.84 10.46 -4.46
N ASN A 119 -0.67 10.00 -4.90
CA ASN A 119 0.50 10.82 -5.13
C ASN A 119 1.38 10.21 -6.22
N ASP A 120 2.14 11.07 -6.89
CA ASP A 120 3.08 10.75 -7.96
C ASP A 120 4.50 11.06 -7.47
N ASP A 121 4.79 12.34 -7.29
CA ASP A 121 6.08 12.85 -6.84
C ASP A 121 6.02 13.39 -5.41
N SER A 122 6.90 12.89 -4.55
CA SER A 122 7.13 13.42 -3.20
C SER A 122 8.61 13.60 -2.85
N CYS A 123 9.48 12.71 -3.33
CA CYS A 123 10.90 12.67 -2.97
C CYS A 123 11.75 12.47 -4.23
N SER A 124 11.61 13.42 -5.17
CA SER A 124 11.84 13.25 -6.60
C SER A 124 10.71 12.41 -7.21
N LEU A 125 11.02 11.39 -8.01
CA LEU A 125 10.05 10.61 -8.79
C LEU A 125 9.32 9.51 -7.99
N GLN A 126 9.51 9.44 -6.66
CA GLN A 126 8.86 8.44 -5.83
C GLN A 126 7.68 9.03 -5.05
N SER A 127 6.63 8.23 -4.91
CA SER A 127 5.37 8.63 -4.29
C SER A 127 5.37 8.43 -2.78
N LYS A 128 4.58 9.25 -2.11
CA LYS A 128 4.28 9.15 -0.68
C LYS A 128 2.83 9.52 -0.42
N LEU A 129 2.13 8.72 0.38
CA LEU A 129 0.74 8.94 0.78
C LEU A 129 0.66 9.15 2.28
N GLN A 130 -0.31 9.97 2.69
CA GLN A 130 -0.78 10.03 4.07
C GLN A 130 -2.31 9.91 4.09
N PHE A 131 -2.86 9.05 4.94
CA PHE A 131 -4.30 8.88 5.12
C PHE A 131 -4.65 8.47 6.56
N GLY A 132 -5.85 8.81 7.01
CA GLY A 132 -6.36 8.36 8.31
C GLY A 132 -6.79 6.89 8.23
N ALA A 133 -6.32 6.08 9.17
CA ALA A 133 -6.70 4.67 9.29
C ALA A 133 -7.36 4.37 10.63
N THR A 134 -8.20 3.34 10.64
CA THR A 134 -8.84 2.79 11.85
C THR A 134 -8.25 1.43 12.18
N ALA A 135 -7.88 1.19 13.44
CA ALA A 135 -7.32 -0.08 13.90
C ALA A 135 -8.18 -1.28 13.45
N GLY A 136 -7.53 -2.33 12.94
CA GLY A 136 -8.18 -3.55 12.45
C GLY A 136 -8.93 -3.40 11.12
N THR A 137 -9.03 -2.19 10.56
CA THR A 137 -9.62 -1.98 9.23
C THR A 137 -8.59 -2.23 8.13
N THR A 138 -9.05 -2.79 7.02
CA THR A 138 -8.23 -3.04 5.83
C THR A 138 -8.32 -1.89 4.83
N TYR A 139 -7.19 -1.60 4.19
CA TYR A 139 -7.07 -0.64 3.10
C TYR A 139 -6.33 -1.28 1.93
N THR A 140 -6.79 -1.02 0.71
CA THR A 140 -6.06 -1.44 -0.49
C THR A 140 -5.02 -0.37 -0.82
N ILE A 141 -3.76 -0.77 -0.95
CA ILE A 141 -2.65 0.06 -1.43
C ILE A 141 -2.30 -0.41 -2.84
N ARG A 142 -2.39 0.50 -3.80
CA ARG A 142 -2.01 0.30 -5.20
C ARG A 142 -0.66 0.97 -5.44
N VAL A 143 0.31 0.21 -5.91
CA VAL A 143 1.64 0.70 -6.28
C VAL A 143 1.85 0.45 -7.76
N GLY A 144 2.21 1.48 -8.51
CA GLY A 144 2.53 1.35 -9.93
C GLY A 144 3.51 2.41 -10.41
N SER A 145 3.55 2.63 -11.71
CA SER A 145 4.36 3.64 -12.38
C SER A 145 3.53 4.85 -12.83
N TYR A 146 4.19 6.00 -12.92
CA TYR A 146 3.62 7.20 -13.53
C TYR A 146 3.28 7.00 -15.01
N ALA A 147 4.17 6.31 -15.74
CA ALA A 147 4.08 6.09 -17.18
C ALA A 147 3.89 4.62 -17.54
N ALA A 148 3.15 4.34 -18.61
CA ALA A 148 2.86 2.98 -19.09
C ALA A 148 4.11 2.15 -19.43
N THR A 149 5.21 2.79 -19.81
CA THR A 149 6.48 2.12 -20.12
C THR A 149 7.38 1.93 -18.90
N GLY A 150 7.04 2.54 -17.75
CA GLY A 150 7.82 2.46 -16.53
C GLY A 150 7.49 1.18 -15.75
N PHE A 151 8.50 0.44 -15.32
CA PHE A 151 8.33 -0.69 -14.41
C PHE A 151 9.62 -0.90 -13.62
N GLY A 152 9.50 -1.59 -12.50
CA GLY A 152 10.64 -1.83 -11.63
C GLY A 152 10.25 -2.59 -10.38
N SER A 153 11.21 -2.72 -9.48
CA SER A 153 11.01 -3.37 -8.19
C SER A 153 11.64 -2.52 -7.10
N GLY A 154 11.31 -2.85 -5.86
CA GLY A 154 11.86 -2.17 -4.70
C GLY A 154 11.04 -2.46 -3.47
N SER A 155 11.04 -1.50 -2.56
CA SER A 155 10.26 -1.57 -1.33
C SER A 155 9.51 -0.28 -1.06
N PHE A 156 8.45 -0.40 -0.27
CA PHE A 156 7.77 0.73 0.35
C PHE A 156 7.69 0.51 1.86
N THR A 157 7.52 1.59 2.60
CA THR A 157 7.31 1.55 4.04
C THR A 157 5.88 1.90 4.38
N VAL A 158 5.37 1.34 5.47
CA VAL A 158 4.13 1.76 6.12
C VAL A 158 4.43 2.08 7.57
N GLY A 159 4.08 3.27 8.03
CA GLY A 159 4.36 3.72 9.39
C GLY A 159 3.32 4.70 9.91
N ALA A 160 3.25 4.86 11.23
CA ALA A 160 2.50 5.96 11.82
C ALA A 160 3.21 7.29 11.52
N VAL A 161 2.46 8.31 11.15
CA VAL A 161 2.96 9.69 11.22
C VAL A 161 3.06 10.06 12.69
N VAL A 162 4.27 10.35 13.15
CA VAL A 162 4.52 10.78 14.53
C VAL A 162 4.56 12.31 14.56
N PRO A 163 3.63 12.97 15.28
CA PRO A 163 3.71 14.40 15.51
C PRO A 163 5.01 14.77 16.24
N LEU A 164 5.57 15.94 15.91
CA LEU A 164 6.70 16.52 16.63
C LEU A 164 6.33 16.87 18.07
N VAL A 165 5.08 17.32 18.25
CA VAL A 165 4.50 17.72 19.53
C VAL A 165 3.05 17.26 19.55
N ASP A 166 2.58 16.76 20.68
CA ASP A 166 1.16 16.47 20.93
C ASP A 166 0.87 16.80 22.39
N VAL A 167 0.34 18.01 22.62
CA VAL A 167 0.10 18.53 23.97
C VAL A 167 -1.35 18.99 24.09
N THR A 168 -1.98 18.67 25.21
CA THR A 168 -3.30 19.20 25.54
C THR A 168 -3.13 20.22 26.66
N ASN A 169 -3.62 21.43 26.45
CA ASN A 169 -3.64 22.45 27.48
C ASN A 169 -4.59 22.00 28.60
N PRO A 170 -4.10 21.81 29.84
CA PRO A 170 -4.90 21.28 30.94
C PRO A 170 -5.97 22.26 31.44
N VAL A 171 -5.92 23.53 31.05
CA VAL A 171 -6.84 24.58 31.49
C VAL A 171 -8.07 24.64 30.58
N ASN A 172 -7.88 24.74 29.26
CA ASN A 172 -8.98 24.90 28.31
C ASN A 172 -9.29 23.62 27.50
N GLY A 173 -8.45 22.58 27.59
CA GLY A 173 -8.64 21.32 26.88
C GLY A 173 -8.24 21.35 25.40
N ASN A 174 -7.69 22.45 24.89
CA ASN A 174 -7.24 22.55 23.51
C ASN A 174 -6.03 21.63 23.28
N ARG A 175 -6.08 20.84 22.21
CA ARG A 175 -5.01 19.94 21.79
C ARG A 175 -4.20 20.56 20.65
N TYR A 176 -2.89 20.67 20.85
CA TYR A 176 -1.92 21.22 19.90
C TYR A 176 -1.04 20.10 19.35
N ILE A 177 -1.02 19.98 18.03
CA ILE A 177 -0.25 18.96 17.32
C ILE A 177 0.78 19.67 16.43
N GLY A 178 2.06 19.49 16.73
CA GLY A 178 3.16 19.95 15.90
C GLY A 178 3.44 18.95 14.78
N LEU A 179 3.41 19.40 13.53
CA LEU A 179 3.66 18.57 12.35
C LEU A 179 4.87 19.08 11.57
N ASN A 180 5.69 18.17 11.03
CA ASN A 180 6.76 18.52 10.10
C ASN A 180 6.26 18.39 8.66
N VAL A 181 5.68 19.45 8.12
CA VAL A 181 5.00 19.46 6.82
C VAL A 181 5.56 20.58 5.95
N ALA A 182 5.70 20.33 4.65
CA ALA A 182 6.46 21.17 3.75
C ALA A 182 5.75 22.48 3.33
N SER A 183 4.43 22.59 3.55
CA SER A 183 3.65 23.77 3.18
C SER A 183 2.43 23.97 4.06
N TRP A 184 1.91 25.21 4.13
CA TRP A 184 0.70 25.54 4.88
C TRP A 184 -0.52 24.74 4.39
N ALA A 185 -0.68 24.57 3.07
CA ALA A 185 -1.79 23.79 2.53
C ALA A 185 -1.70 22.30 2.91
N ALA A 186 -0.50 21.71 2.87
CA ALA A 186 -0.28 20.34 3.34
C ALA A 186 -0.51 20.21 4.86
N ALA A 187 -0.11 21.24 5.61
CA ALA A 187 -0.33 21.31 7.04
C ALA A 187 -1.81 21.36 7.40
N GLU A 188 -2.61 22.14 6.68
CA GLU A 188 -4.05 22.27 6.89
C GLU A 188 -4.78 20.97 6.56
N ALA A 189 -4.45 20.35 5.42
CA ALA A 189 -4.98 19.04 5.07
C ALA A 189 -4.66 18.01 6.16
N THR A 190 -3.44 18.01 6.68
CA THR A 190 -3.03 17.11 7.76
C THR A 190 -3.75 17.43 9.08
N ALA A 191 -3.93 18.71 9.42
CA ALA A 191 -4.65 19.14 10.62
C ALA A 191 -6.11 18.70 10.59
N GLN A 192 -6.78 18.85 9.44
CA GLN A 192 -8.15 18.38 9.22
C GLN A 192 -8.29 16.87 9.42
N MET A 193 -7.27 16.08 9.07
CA MET A 193 -7.25 14.64 9.31
C MET A 193 -7.13 14.28 10.80
N PHE A 194 -6.57 15.17 11.63
CA PHE A 194 -6.61 15.05 13.09
C PHE A 194 -7.88 15.66 13.73
N GLY A 195 -8.82 16.14 12.91
CA GLY A 195 -10.05 16.78 13.37
C GLY A 195 -9.88 18.23 13.83
N GLY A 196 -8.82 18.90 13.38
CA GLY A 196 -8.52 20.30 13.71
C GLY A 196 -8.24 21.17 12.49
N HIS A 197 -7.76 22.38 12.73
CA HIS A 197 -7.30 23.33 11.72
C HIS A 197 -5.93 23.85 12.14
N LEU A 198 -5.19 24.46 11.22
CA LEU A 198 -3.99 25.19 11.59
C LEU A 198 -4.35 26.39 12.47
N ALA A 199 -3.58 26.53 13.53
CA ALA A 199 -3.54 27.74 14.32
C ALA A 199 -2.14 28.35 14.20
N SER A 200 -2.08 29.67 14.11
CA SER A 200 -0.82 30.39 14.30
C SER A 200 -0.68 30.74 15.78
N ILE A 201 0.55 30.75 16.30
CA ILE A 201 0.85 31.09 17.71
C ILE A 201 0.42 32.51 18.11
N ALA A 202 -0.07 33.30 17.15
CA ALA A 202 -0.57 34.67 17.32
C ALA A 202 -2.07 34.81 17.03
N ASP A 203 -2.79 33.71 16.80
CA ASP A 203 -4.22 33.78 16.49
C ASP A 203 -5.04 34.06 17.77
N GLN A 204 -6.02 34.96 17.66
CA GLN A 204 -6.79 35.43 18.81
C GLN A 204 -7.58 34.28 19.46
N ALA A 205 -7.92 33.25 18.67
CA ALA A 205 -8.58 32.03 19.13
C ALA A 205 -7.75 31.15 20.09
N GLU A 206 -6.43 31.36 20.20
CA GLU A 206 -5.59 30.62 21.16
C GLU A 206 -5.51 31.29 22.55
N ASN A 207 -5.95 32.54 22.69
CA ASN A 207 -5.82 33.35 23.91
C ASN A 207 -7.11 33.44 24.76
N ASP A 208 -8.22 32.85 24.29
CA ASP A 208 -9.50 32.78 24.99
C ASP A 208 -9.75 31.38 25.61
#